data_AF-A0ABD6ELF2-F1
#
_entry.id   AF-A0ABD6ELF2-F1
#
_cell.length_a   1.000
_cell.length_b   1.000
_cell.length_c   1.000
_cell.angle_alpha   90.00
_cell.angle_beta   90.00
_cell.angle_gamma   90.00
#
_symmetry.space_group_name_H-M   'P 1'
#
loop_
_entity.id
_entity.type
_entity.pdbx_description
1 polymer ?
#
loop_
_entity_poly.entity_id
_entity_poly.type
_entity_poly.pdbx_seq_one_letter_code
_entity_poly.pdbx_strand_id
1 'polypeptide(L)' 'MIKHKTEKTNPVNKCRYKLMAKTKSRWKKDGLSSLSYDVHSIKILPLYTLITVGLLEKKSRRALSEEGFFKC' A
#
# COMPACT_ATOMS: atom_id res chain seq x y z
N MET A 1 13.77 13.32 9.38
CA MET A 1 12.76 13.53 8.31
C MET A 1 13.26 14.66 7.45
N ILE A 2 13.44 14.44 6.15
CA ILE A 2 13.80 15.54 5.23
C ILE A 2 12.59 16.46 5.20
N LYS A 3 12.70 17.64 5.79
CA LYS A 3 11.60 18.59 5.92
C LYS A 3 11.67 19.59 4.78
N HIS A 4 10.55 19.82 4.09
CA HIS A 4 10.41 20.93 3.15
C HIS A 4 9.91 22.18 3.89
N LYS A 5 10.41 23.36 3.54
CA LYS A 5 10.19 24.63 4.27
C LYS A 5 8.72 25.09 4.33
N THR A 6 7.82 24.53 3.54
CA THR A 6 6.46 25.03 3.28
C THR A 6 5.35 24.00 3.51
N GLU A 7 5.61 22.91 4.24
CA GLU A 7 4.60 21.85 4.41
C GLU A 7 3.50 22.25 5.40
N LYS A 8 2.25 22.20 4.92
CA LYS A 8 1.05 22.26 5.75
C LYS A 8 1.01 21.08 6.72
N THR A 9 0.35 21.29 7.85
CA THR A 9 0.11 20.24 8.85
C THR A 9 -0.75 19.11 8.29
N ASN A 10 -0.61 17.90 8.86
CA ASN A 10 -1.38 16.72 8.45
C ASN A 10 -2.90 16.96 8.58
N PRO A 11 -3.69 16.87 7.49
CA PRO A 11 -5.13 17.04 7.55
C PRO A 11 -5.79 15.89 8.32
N VAL A 12 -7.00 16.13 8.84
CA VAL A 12 -7.79 15.10 9.53
C VAL A 12 -8.17 13.98 8.55
N ASN A 13 -7.78 12.74 8.87
CA ASN A 13 -8.16 11.56 8.11
C ASN A 13 -9.63 11.19 8.36
N LYS A 14 -10.52 11.56 7.43
CA LYS A 14 -11.96 11.28 7.46
C LYS A 14 -12.30 9.77 7.53
N CYS A 15 -11.36 8.91 7.16
CA CYS A 15 -11.54 7.46 7.07
C CYS A 15 -10.92 6.67 8.21
N ARG A 16 -10.33 7.35 9.21
CA ARG A 16 -9.58 6.74 10.32
C ARG A 16 -10.30 5.54 10.96
N TYR A 17 -11.53 5.75 11.45
CA TYR A 17 -12.26 4.70 12.16
C TYR A 17 -12.69 3.54 11.26
N LYS A 18 -13.03 3.83 9.99
CA LYS A 18 -13.36 2.80 9.01
C LYS A 18 -12.16 1.92 8.69
N LEU A 19 -10.99 2.51 8.50
CA LEU A 19 -9.74 1.78 8.27
C LEU A 19 -9.39 0.93 9.49
N MET A 20 -9.46 1.48 10.71
CA MET A 20 -9.20 0.72 11.94
C MET A 20 -10.10 -0.52 12.08
N ALA A 21 -11.39 -0.39 11.77
CA ALA A 21 -12.34 -1.50 11.80
C ALA A 21 -12.02 -2.55 10.71
N LYS A 22 -11.74 -2.12 9.48
CA LYS A 22 -11.38 -3.02 8.37
C LYS A 22 -10.07 -3.75 8.65
N THR A 23 -9.07 -3.09 9.24
CA THR A 23 -7.79 -3.73 9.61
C THR A 23 -8.03 -4.91 10.54
N LYS A 24 -8.86 -4.78 11.59
CA LYS A 24 -9.16 -5.89 12.52
C LYS A 24 -9.73 -7.14 11.82
N SER A 25 -10.48 -6.95 10.73
CA SER A 25 -11.04 -8.04 9.94
C SER A 25 -10.05 -8.61 8.91
N ARG A 26 -9.22 -7.76 8.30
CA ARG A 26 -8.40 -8.15 7.13
C ARG A 26 -6.98 -8.57 7.46
N TRP A 27 -6.39 -8.12 8.58
CA TRP A 27 -4.95 -8.30 8.85
C TRP A 27 -4.47 -9.76 8.84
N LYS A 28 -5.37 -10.73 9.10
CA LYS A 28 -5.05 -12.16 9.06
C LYS A 28 -4.98 -12.75 7.64
N LYS A 29 -5.65 -12.13 6.68
CA LYS A 29 -5.79 -12.62 5.30
C LYS A 29 -5.15 -11.70 4.25
N ASP A 30 -4.81 -10.48 4.62
CA ASP A 30 -4.25 -9.44 3.75
C ASP A 30 -2.88 -9.03 4.31
N GLY A 31 -1.80 -9.49 3.66
CA GLY A 31 -0.43 -9.32 4.11
C GLY A 31 0.55 -10.17 3.31
N LEU A 32 1.61 -10.67 3.97
CA LEU A 32 2.64 -11.50 3.32
C LEU A 32 2.07 -12.79 2.70
N SER A 33 1.07 -13.40 3.32
CA SER A 33 0.43 -14.64 2.84
C SER A 33 -0.37 -14.46 1.55
N SER A 34 -0.76 -13.22 1.22
CA SER A 34 -1.55 -12.88 0.03
C SER A 34 -0.82 -11.97 -0.96
N LEU A 35 0.46 -11.68 -0.71
CA LEU A 35 1.25 -10.77 -1.52
C LEU A 35 1.52 -11.38 -2.90
N SER A 36 1.10 -10.68 -3.95
CA SER A 36 1.27 -11.11 -5.35
C SER A 36 1.93 -9.99 -6.15
N TYR A 37 3.05 -10.32 -6.78
CA TYR A 37 3.83 -9.40 -7.60
C TYR A 37 4.70 -10.19 -8.58
N ASP A 38 5.09 -9.53 -9.66
CA ASP A 38 6.03 -10.07 -10.65
C ASP A 38 7.35 -9.31 -10.58
N VAL A 39 8.49 -10.02 -10.56
CA VAL A 39 9.81 -9.37 -10.63
C VAL A 39 10.18 -9.13 -12.08
N HIS A 40 10.41 -7.86 -12.44
CA HIS A 40 10.81 -7.46 -13.79
C HIS A 40 12.32 -7.37 -13.96
N SER A 41 13.03 -6.85 -12.95
CA SER A 41 14.50 -6.78 -13.00
C SER A 41 15.10 -6.69 -11.60
N ILE A 42 16.35 -7.18 -11.49
CA ILE A 42 17.17 -7.05 -10.28
C ILE A 42 18.51 -6.45 -10.72
N LYS A 43 18.91 -5.35 -10.09
CA LYS A 43 20.21 -4.70 -10.33
C LYS A 43 20.94 -4.54 -9.01
N ILE A 44 22.11 -5.17 -8.92
CA ILE A 44 23.00 -5.03 -7.76
C ILE A 44 23.92 -3.85 -8.05
N LEU A 45 23.78 -2.78 -7.27
CA LEU A 45 24.59 -1.58 -7.38
C LEU A 45 25.48 -1.45 -6.12
N PRO A 46 26.58 -0.68 -6.18
CA PRO A 46 27.55 -0.62 -5.08
C PRO A 46 26.96 -0.25 -3.71
N LEU A 47 25.86 0.50 -3.68
CA LEU A 47 25.25 1.01 -2.44
C LEU A 47 23.87 0.42 -2.13
N TYR A 48 23.24 -0.29 -3.08
CA TYR A 48 21.90 -0.86 -2.90
C TYR A 48 21.56 -1.89 -3.98
N THR A 49 20.54 -2.72 -3.72
CA THR A 49 19.93 -3.57 -4.76
C THR A 49 18.60 -2.96 -5.19
N LEU A 50 18.44 -2.71 -6.48
CA LEU A 50 17.20 -2.27 -7.07
C LEU A 50 16.41 -3.47 -7.58
N ILE A 51 15.22 -3.70 -7.02
CA ILE A 51 14.29 -4.72 -7.50
C ILE A 51 13.10 -3.99 -8.11
N THR A 52 12.91 -4.13 -9.42
CA THR A 52 11.75 -3.58 -10.12
C THR A 52 10.66 -4.65 -10.16
N VAL A 53 9.47 -4.32 -9.64
CA VAL A 53 8.34 -5.25 -9.53
C VAL A 53 7.06 -4.67 -10.12
N GLY A 54 6.21 -5.53 -10.68
CA GLY A 54 4.83 -5.25 -11.05
C GLY A 54 3.87 -5.68 -9.94
N LEU A 55 3.09 -4.75 -9.39
CA LEU A 55 2.21 -4.99 -8.23
C LEU A 55 0.79 -5.46 -8.59
N LEU A 56 0.54 -5.79 -9.86
CA LEU A 56 -0.78 -6.23 -10.36
C LEU A 56 -1.95 -5.31 -9.91
N GLU A 57 -1.70 -4.00 -9.87
CA GLU A 57 -2.52 -3.01 -9.18
C GLU A 57 -4.00 -3.03 -9.60
N LYS A 58 -4.28 -3.24 -10.89
CA LYS A 58 -5.66 -3.31 -11.41
C LYS A 58 -6.47 -4.42 -10.73
N LYS A 59 -5.87 -5.60 -10.53
CA LYS A 59 -6.52 -6.75 -9.86
C LYS A 59 -6.73 -6.44 -8.38
N SER A 60 -5.71 -5.91 -7.72
CA SER A 60 -5.75 -5.55 -6.30
C SER A 60 -6.81 -4.48 -5.99
N ARG A 61 -6.92 -3.45 -6.83
CA ARG A 61 -7.93 -2.40 -6.68
C ARG A 61 -9.36 -2.91 -6.86
N ARG A 62 -9.58 -3.84 -7.80
CA ARG A 62 -10.89 -4.49 -7.99
C ARG A 62 -11.29 -5.33 -6.77
N ALA A 63 -10.38 -6.13 -6.23
CA ALA A 63 -10.63 -6.90 -5.01
C ALA A 63 -10.94 -6.00 -3.81
N LEU A 64 -10.19 -4.90 -3.62
CA LEU A 64 -10.47 -3.93 -2.56
C LEU A 64 -11.83 -3.22 -2.74
N SER A 65 -12.18 -2.90 -3.99
CA SER A 65 -13.50 -2.40 -4.34
C SER A 65 -14.61 -3.35 -3.88
N GLU A 66 -14.54 -4.61 -4.27
CA GLU A 66 -15.51 -5.65 -3.89
C GLU A 66 -15.61 -5.80 -2.36
N GLU A 67 -14.51 -5.60 -1.63
CA GLU A 67 -14.48 -5.59 -0.16
C GLU A 67 -15.01 -4.30 0.51
N GLY A 68 -15.50 -3.35 -0.29
CA GLY A 68 -16.18 -2.13 0.17
C GLY A 68 -15.25 -0.96 0.49
N PHE A 69 -14.07 -0.89 -0.12
CA PHE A 69 -13.14 0.26 -0.01
C PHE A 69 -13.46 1.40 -1.00
N PHE A 70 -14.73 1.57 -1.42
CA PHE A 70 -15.13 2.50 -2.48
C PHE A 70 -15.33 3.96 -2.05
N LYS A 71 -15.45 4.26 -0.75
CA LYS A 71 -15.89 5.58 -0.23
C LYS A 71 -14.96 6.19 0.83
N CYS A 72 -13.73 5.69 0.83
CA CYS A 72 -12.56 6.13 1.56
C CYS A 72 -11.38 5.77 0.66
#